data_AF-A0A191HWT8-F1
#
_entry.id   AF-A0A191HWT8-F1
#
_cell.length_a   1.000
_cell.length_b   1.000
_cell.length_c   1.000
_cell.angle_alpha   90.00
_cell.angle_beta   90.00
_cell.angle_gamma   90.00
#
_symmetry.space_group_name_H-M   'P 1'
#
loop_
_entity.id
_entity.type
_entity.pdbx_description
1 polymer ?
#
loop_
_entity_poly.entity_id
_entity_poly.type
_entity_poly.pdbx_seq_one_letter_code
_entity_poly.pdbx_strand_id
1 'polypeptide(L)' 'MIQDLDKTNTLNKKTRELIYVSLLAALGLETGLPHHVQQLKNAKGTEDELISAILMGLPVAGKIVTTSLGIALDAYRK' A
#
# COMPACT_ATOMS: atom_id res chain seq x y z
N MET A 1 2.76 -11.76 16.68
CA MET A 1 2.14 -10.42 16.78
C MET A 1 1.61 -9.90 15.44
N ILE A 2 2.43 -9.69 14.39
CA ILE A 2 1.91 -9.22 13.07
C ILE A 2 1.17 -10.34 12.30
N GLN A 3 1.71 -11.57 12.28
CA GLN A 3 1.07 -12.70 11.60
C GLN A 3 -0.25 -13.15 12.24
N ASP A 4 -0.45 -12.85 13.53
CA ASP A 4 -1.70 -13.18 14.23
C ASP A 4 -2.81 -12.21 13.85
N LEU A 5 -2.45 -10.94 13.60
CA LEU A 5 -3.38 -9.93 13.09
C LEU A 5 -3.95 -10.35 11.71
N ASP A 6 -3.12 -10.94 10.85
CA ASP A 6 -3.54 -11.44 9.54
C ASP A 6 -4.54 -12.60 9.61
N LYS A 7 -4.46 -13.43 10.65
CA LYS A 7 -5.35 -14.60 10.85
C LYS A 7 -6.72 -14.22 11.37
N THR A 8 -6.82 -13.12 12.11
CA THR A 8 -8.09 -12.65 12.71
C THR A 8 -8.75 -11.54 11.90
N ASN A 9 -8.06 -10.97 10.90
CA ASN A 9 -8.59 -9.90 10.08
C ASN A 9 -9.56 -10.44 9.01
N THR A 10 -10.79 -9.90 9.01
CA THR A 10 -11.88 -10.30 8.11
C THR A 10 -11.73 -9.76 6.68
N LEU A 11 -10.87 -8.75 6.47
CA LEU A 11 -10.59 -8.21 5.15
C LEU A 11 -9.79 -9.25 4.35
N ASN A 12 -10.11 -9.41 3.06
CA ASN A 12 -9.30 -10.25 2.18
C ASN A 12 -7.88 -9.65 2.01
N LYS A 13 -6.91 -10.50 1.62
CA LYS A 13 -5.50 -10.10 1.51
C LYS A 13 -5.30 -8.85 0.65
N LYS A 14 -5.93 -8.80 -0.53
CA LYS A 14 -5.81 -7.67 -1.46
C LYS A 14 -6.26 -6.35 -0.81
N THR A 15 -7.42 -6.34 -0.15
CA THR A 15 -7.92 -5.17 0.56
C THR A 15 -6.99 -4.73 1.67
N ARG A 16 -6.39 -5.67 2.42
CA ARG A 16 -5.43 -5.33 3.48
C ARG A 16 -4.17 -4.68 2.93
N GLU A 17 -3.61 -5.22 1.85
CA GLU A 17 -2.40 -4.64 1.24
C GLU A 17 -2.66 -3.24 0.67
N LEU A 18 -3.83 -3.00 0.08
CA LEU A 18 -4.21 -1.64 -0.35
C LEU A 18 -4.24 -0.67 0.84
N ILE A 19 -4.81 -1.07 1.98
CA ILE A 19 -4.84 -0.26 3.19
C ILE A 19 -3.43 -0.02 3.73
N TYR A 20 -2.58 -1.05 3.79
CA TYR A 20 -1.20 -0.90 4.24
C TYR A 20 -0.42 0.07 3.36
N VAL A 21 -0.51 -0.05 2.03
CA VAL A 21 0.13 0.92 1.11
C VAL A 21 -0.39 2.33 1.36
N SER A 22 -1.71 2.53 1.46
CA SER A 22 -2.29 3.85 1.75
C SER A 22 -1.76 4.45 3.05
N LEU A 23 -1.70 3.66 4.12
CA LEU A 23 -1.22 4.11 5.43
C LEU A 23 0.28 4.41 5.41
N LEU A 24 1.09 3.55 4.79
CA LEU A 24 2.54 3.78 4.66
C LEU A 24 2.82 5.06 3.87
N ALA A 25 2.10 5.29 2.76
CA ALA A 25 2.22 6.51 1.97
C ALA A 25 1.77 7.76 2.76
N ALA A 26 0.65 7.67 3.49
CA ALA A 26 0.14 8.77 4.30
C ALA A 26 1.07 9.13 5.48
N LEU A 27 1.80 8.15 6.02
CA LEU A 27 2.74 8.32 7.13
C LEU A 27 4.19 8.60 6.68
N GLY A 28 4.48 8.58 5.37
CA GLY A 28 5.84 8.71 4.84
C GLY A 28 6.78 7.55 5.20
N LEU A 29 6.23 6.37 5.48
CA LEU A 29 6.99 5.18 5.89
C LEU A 29 7.43 4.36 4.67
N GLU A 30 8.28 4.96 3.84
CA GLU A 30 8.62 4.45 2.50
C GLU A 30 9.40 3.11 2.53
N THR A 31 10.13 2.84 3.60
CA THR A 31 10.89 1.58 3.77
C THR A 31 9.99 0.34 3.79
N GLY A 32 8.74 0.49 4.23
CA GLY A 32 7.75 -0.59 4.25
C GLY A 32 7.00 -0.79 2.92
N LEU A 33 7.00 0.21 2.03
CA LEU A 33 6.19 0.19 0.81
C LEU A 33 6.54 -0.98 -0.12
N PRO A 34 7.82 -1.27 -0.45
CA PRO A 34 8.14 -2.35 -1.39
C PRO A 34 7.60 -3.71 -0.96
N HIS A 35 7.60 -3.99 0.35
CA HIS A 35 7.08 -5.26 0.88
C HIS A 35 5.57 -5.40 0.61
N HIS A 36 4.78 -4.39 1.00
CA HIS A 36 3.32 -4.41 0.85
C HIS A 36 2.86 -4.29 -0.61
N VAL A 37 3.61 -3.58 -1.45
CA VAL A 37 3.38 -3.55 -2.90
C VAL A 37 3.57 -4.94 -3.52
N GLN A 38 4.60 -5.69 -3.12
CA GLN A 38 4.80 -7.05 -3.60
C GLN A 38 3.73 -8.01 -3.07
N GLN A 39 3.29 -7.85 -1.81
CA GLN A 39 2.15 -8.62 -1.29
C GLN A 39 0.84 -8.30 -2.04
N LEU A 40 0.61 -7.04 -2.42
CA LEU A 40 -0.53 -6.62 -3.23
C LEU A 40 -0.51 -7.30 -4.60
N LYS A 41 0.64 -7.29 -5.28
CA LYS A 41 0.84 -7.97 -6.58
C LYS A 41 0.56 -9.47 -6.48
N ASN A 42 1.09 -10.13 -5.43
CA ASN A 42 0.82 -11.54 -5.15
C ASN A 42 -0.66 -11.81 -4.84
N ALA A 43 -1.38 -10.82 -4.32
CA ALA A 43 -2.82 -10.86 -4.07
C ALA A 43 -3.67 -10.46 -5.29
N LYS A 44 -3.07 -10.36 -6.49
CA LYS A 44 -3.72 -9.93 -7.74
C LYS A 44 -4.32 -8.52 -7.68
N GLY A 45 -3.70 -7.63 -6.89
CA GLY A 45 -3.94 -6.19 -6.98
C GLY A 45 -3.30 -5.61 -8.25
N THR A 46 -3.92 -4.58 -8.83
CA THR A 46 -3.45 -3.93 -10.05
C THR A 46 -2.63 -2.66 -9.76
N GLU A 47 -1.90 -2.17 -10.77
CA GLU A 47 -1.20 -0.88 -10.68
C GLU A 47 -2.19 0.28 -10.47
N ASP A 48 -3.35 0.25 -11.13
CA ASP A 48 -4.39 1.27 -10.96
C ASP A 48 -4.97 1.30 -9.54
N GLU A 49 -5.15 0.13 -8.92
CA GLU A 49 -5.59 0.05 -7.53
C GLU A 49 -4.52 0.56 -6.56
N LEU A 50 -3.24 0.28 -6.85
CA LEU A 50 -2.11 0.82 -6.09
C LEU A 50 -2.08 2.35 -6.16
N ILE A 51 -2.19 2.92 -7.37
CA ILE A 51 -2.23 4.38 -7.60
C ILE A 51 -3.42 4.98 -6.85
N SER A 52 -4.60 4.38 -7.00
CA SER A 52 -5.83 4.84 -6.34
C SER A 52 -5.70 4.83 -4.82
N ALA A 53 -5.14 3.76 -4.24
CA ALA A 53 -4.93 3.63 -2.80
C ALA A 53 -4.00 4.72 -2.25
N ILE A 54 -2.92 5.04 -2.97
CA ILE A 54 -1.98 6.10 -2.57
C ILE A 54 -2.63 7.48 -2.70
N LEU A 55 -3.25 7.76 -3.85
CA LEU A 55 -3.82 9.08 -4.14
C LEU A 55 -5.10 9.36 -3.34
N MET A 56 -5.81 8.33 -2.86
CA MET A 56 -6.94 8.49 -1.93
C MET A 56 -6.53 9.23 -0.64
N GLY A 57 -5.25 9.13 -0.22
CA GLY A 57 -4.73 9.86 0.92
C GLY A 57 -4.44 11.34 0.66
N LEU A 58 -4.39 11.79 -0.60
CA LEU A 58 -3.99 13.16 -0.95
C LEU A 58 -4.85 14.26 -0.28
N PRO A 59 -6.19 14.15 -0.20
CA PRO A 59 -7.03 15.19 0.42
C PRO A 59 -6.80 15.37 1.92
N VAL A 60 -6.29 14.34 2.62
CA VAL A 60 -6.18 14.32 4.08
C VAL A 60 -4.74 14.33 4.59
N ALA A 61 -3.82 13.66 3.88
CA ALA A 61 -2.39 13.59 4.22
C ALA A 61 -1.53 14.58 3.43
N GLY A 62 -2.09 15.20 2.39
CA GLY A 62 -1.37 16.19 1.57
C GLY A 62 -0.26 15.58 0.73
N LYS A 63 0.73 16.40 0.36
CA LYS A 63 1.75 16.06 -0.66
C LYS A 63 2.60 14.84 -0.29
N ILE A 64 2.67 14.43 0.98
CA ILE A 64 3.49 13.29 1.44
C ILE A 64 3.22 12.02 0.63
N VAL A 65 1.95 11.77 0.25
CA VAL A 65 1.58 10.58 -0.53
C VAL A 65 2.16 10.58 -1.94
N THR A 66 2.42 11.76 -2.52
CA THR A 66 2.96 11.88 -3.88
C THR A 66 4.43 11.47 -3.95
N THR A 67 5.19 11.66 -2.86
CA THR A 67 6.59 11.20 -2.76
C THR A 67 6.67 9.68 -2.80
N SER A 68 5.73 9.02 -2.13
CA SER A 68 5.63 7.57 -2.08
C SER A 68 5.20 6.90 -3.39
N LEU A 69 4.57 7.66 -4.31
CA LEU A 69 4.04 7.11 -5.56
C LEU A 69 5.13 6.53 -6.46
N GLY A 70 6.26 7.23 -6.61
CA GLY A 70 7.39 6.75 -7.43
C GLY A 70 7.95 5.43 -6.90
N ILE A 71 8.21 5.37 -5.60
CA ILE A 71 8.76 4.18 -4.92
C ILE A 71 7.81 2.99 -5.05
N ALA A 72 6.51 3.22 -4.89
CA ALA A 72 5.50 2.17 -5.02
C ALA A 72 5.41 1.63 -6.46
N LEU A 73 5.43 2.50 -7.47
CA LEU A 73 5.39 2.08 -8.88
C LEU A 73 6.65 1.30 -9.28
N ASP A 74 7.82 1.75 -8.84
CA ASP A 74 9.07 1.03 -9.07
C ASP A 74 9.06 -0.35 -8.41
N ALA A 75 8.50 -0.45 -7.20
CA ALA A 75 8.36 -1.72 -6.51
C ALA A 75 7.37 -2.67 -7.21
N TYR A 76 6.28 -2.15 -7.79
CA TYR A 76 5.25 -2.96 -8.45
C TYR A 76 5.74 -3.54 -9.79
N ARG A 77 6.53 -2.75 -10.53
CA ARG A 77 7.02 -3.09 -11.86
C ARG A 77 8.25 -4.01 -11.85
N LYS A 78 8.92 -4.14 -10.70
CA LYS A 78 9.90 -5.20 -10.43
C LYS A 78 9.21 -6.55 -10.29
#